data_AF-A0A0M8ZZT5-F1
#
_entry.id   AF-A0A0M8ZZT5-F1
#
_cell.length_a   1.000
_cell.length_b   1.000
_cell.length_c   1.000
_cell.angle_alpha   90.00
_cell.angle_beta   90.00
_cell.angle_gamma   90.00
#
_symmetry.space_group_name_H-M   'P 1'
#
loop_
_entity.id
_entity.type
_entity.pdbx_description
1 polymer ?
#
loop_
_entity_poly.entity_id
_entity_poly.type
_entity_poly.pdbx_seq_one_letter_code
_entity_poly.pdbx_strand_id
1 'polypeptide(L)'
;MDKKEFRVLIKHCFLMEENTVEAKRWLDKRYGDSAPGKSTIIDWYAEFKRGRTNTDDAERSGCPKSAVVPENIKNPQNSFERP
;
A
#
# COMPACT_ATOMS: atom_id res chain seq x y z
N MET A 1 7.58 14.88 3.14
CA MET A 1 7.35 13.65 3.92
C MET A 1 6.31 12.85 3.19
N ASP A 2 6.62 11.61 2.87
CA ASP A 2 5.74 10.76 2.09
C ASP A 2 4.56 10.26 2.93
N LYS A 3 3.46 9.94 2.25
CA LYS A 3 2.27 9.39 2.94
C LYS A 3 2.60 8.11 3.72
N LYS A 4 3.55 7.30 3.22
CA LYS A 4 4.02 6.09 3.90
C LYS A 4 4.76 6.41 5.20
N GLU A 5 5.58 7.46 5.21
CA GLU A 5 6.31 7.90 6.40
C GLU A 5 5.35 8.34 7.50
N PHE A 6 4.30 9.11 7.15
CA PHE A 6 3.28 9.49 8.12
C PHE A 6 2.55 8.30 8.72
N ARG A 7 2.29 7.24 7.95
CA ARG A 7 1.67 6.02 8.47
C ARG A 7 2.57 5.29 9.47
N VAL A 8 3.89 5.29 9.25
CA VAL A 8 4.86 4.74 10.22
C VAL A 8 4.81 5.54 11.52
N LEU A 9 4.74 6.86 11.43
CA LEU A 9 4.62 7.74 12.60
C LEU A 9 3.30 7.53 13.35
N ILE A 10 2.17 7.43 12.64
CA ILE A 10 0.86 7.15 13.23
C ILE A 10 0.88 5.78 13.92
N LYS A 11 1.52 4.77 13.31
CA LYS A 11 1.70 3.44 13.91
C LYS A 11 2.54 3.52 15.20
N HIS A 12 3.58 4.35 15.20
CA HIS A 12 4.39 4.56 16.41
C HIS A 12 3.55 5.18 17.53
N CYS A 13 2.78 6.24 17.26
CA CYS A 13 1.85 6.83 18.25
C CYS A 13 0.82 5.80 18.76
N PHE A 14 0.30 4.94 17.88
CA PHE A 14 -0.61 3.87 18.27
C PHE A 14 0.04 2.86 19.22
N LEU A 15 1.28 2.45 18.94
CA LEU A 15 2.04 1.52 19.80
C LEU A 15 2.46 2.13 21.14
N MET A 16 2.61 3.46 21.19
CA MET A 16 2.84 4.23 22.43
C MET A 16 1.56 4.42 23.26
N GLU A 17 0.45 3.79 22.86
CA GLU A 17 -0.88 3.92 23.48
C GLU A 17 -1.41 5.36 23.55
N GLU A 18 -0.89 6.26 22.71
CA GLU A 18 -1.35 7.63 22.63
C GLU A 18 -2.71 7.71 21.93
N ASN A 19 -3.61 8.53 22.44
CA ASN A 19 -4.90 8.79 21.78
C ASN A 19 -4.70 9.57 20.47
N THR A 20 -5.64 9.44 19.54
CA THR A 20 -5.67 10.16 18.25
C THR A 20 -5.51 11.68 18.37
N VAL A 21 -5.96 12.27 19.48
CA VAL A 21 -5.83 13.71 19.76
C VAL A 21 -4.37 14.08 20.06
N GLU A 22 -3.68 13.29 20.88
CA GLU A 22 -2.28 13.51 21.21
C GLU A 22 -1.38 13.22 20.01
N ALA A 23 -1.67 12.16 19.25
CA ALA A 23 -1.01 11.87 17.99
C ALA A 23 -1.16 13.03 16.97
N LYS A 24 -2.37 13.62 16.85
CA LYS A 24 -2.60 14.79 15.99
C LYS A 24 -1.79 15.99 16.46
N ARG A 25 -1.80 16.29 17.77
CA ARG A 25 -1.01 17.39 18.35
C ARG A 25 0.48 17.22 18.12
N TRP A 26 0.98 16.00 18.30
CA TRP A 26 2.39 15.66 18.08
C TRP A 26 2.78 15.85 16.61
N LEU A 27 1.96 15.34 15.69
CA LEU A 27 2.17 15.48 14.25
C LEU A 27 2.09 16.95 13.82
N ASP A 28 1.14 17.73 14.34
CA ASP A 28 0.99 19.15 14.02
C ASP A 28 2.16 19.97 14.54
N LYS A 29 2.60 19.71 15.77
CA LYS A 29 3.76 20.37 16.35
C LYS A 29 5.04 20.12 15.56
N ARG A 30 5.16 18.93 14.96
CA ARG A 30 6.39 18.52 14.26
C ARG A 30 6.38 18.85 12.76
N TYR A 31 5.23 18.77 12.11
CA TYR A 31 5.09 18.86 10.65
C TYR A 31 4.17 19.98 10.16
N GLY A 32 3.44 20.66 11.06
CA GLY A 32 2.59 21.81 10.72
C GLY A 32 1.61 21.50 9.59
N ASP A 33 1.63 22.30 8.53
CA ASP A 33 0.76 22.15 7.36
C ASP A 33 0.98 20.87 6.56
N SER A 34 2.15 20.21 6.74
CA SER A 34 2.42 18.91 6.13
C SER A 34 1.83 17.74 6.92
N ALA A 35 1.33 17.97 8.13
CA ALA A 35 0.78 16.93 8.98
C ALA A 35 -0.48 16.30 8.37
N PRO A 36 -0.71 14.99 8.58
CA PRO A 36 -1.91 14.34 8.11
C PRO A 36 -3.15 14.90 8.80
N GLY A 37 -4.24 14.96 8.05
CA GLY A 37 -5.54 15.37 8.57
C GLY A 37 -6.03 14.46 9.70
N LYS A 38 -6.95 14.98 10.52
CA LYS A 38 -7.53 14.25 11.65
C LYS A 38 -8.22 12.94 11.21
N SER A 39 -8.93 12.97 10.08
CA SER A 39 -9.59 11.78 9.50
C SER A 39 -8.58 10.69 9.18
N THR A 40 -7.48 11.02 8.49
CA THR A 40 -6.40 10.08 8.16
C THR A 40 -5.85 9.39 9.40
N ILE A 41 -5.61 10.12 10.50
CA ILE A 41 -5.11 9.53 11.75
C ILE A 41 -6.14 8.56 12.33
N ILE A 42 -7.42 8.96 12.39
CA ILE A 42 -8.49 8.11 12.92
C ILE A 42 -8.64 6.82 12.10
N ASP A 43 -8.62 6.91 10.77
CA ASP A 43 -8.75 5.77 9.88
C ASP A 43 -7.59 4.78 10.11
N TRP A 44 -6.34 5.26 10.15
CA TRP A 44 -5.19 4.40 10.43
C TRP A 44 -5.22 3.79 11.82
N TYR A 45 -5.65 4.54 12.84
CA TYR A 45 -5.85 3.98 14.18
C TYR A 45 -6.90 2.87 14.19
N ALA A 46 -8.00 3.02 13.45
CA ALA A 46 -9.01 1.97 13.32
C ALA A 46 -8.45 0.73 12.62
N GLU A 47 -7.63 0.91 11.59
CA GLU A 47 -6.94 -0.17 10.89
C GLU A 47 -5.95 -0.92 11.80
N PHE A 48 -5.17 -0.19 12.60
CA PHE A 48 -4.25 -0.80 13.56
C PHE A 48 -5.00 -1.56 14.67
N LYS A 49 -6.14 -1.04 15.14
CA LYS A 49 -7.04 -1.76 16.05
C LYS A 49 -7.62 -3.04 15.44
N ARG A 50 -7.84 -3.07 14.12
CA ARG A 50 -8.28 -4.26 13.38
C ARG A 50 -7.16 -5.29 13.18
N GLY A 51 -5.95 -5.04 13.69
CA GLY A 51 -4.81 -5.95 13.60
C GLY A 51 -4.01 -5.82 12.30
N ARG A 52 -4.25 -4.80 11.48
CA ARG A 52 -3.41 -4.52 10.31
C ARG A 52 -2.04 -4.07 10.78
N THR A 53 -0.99 -4.81 10.47
CA THR A 53 0.41 -4.44 10.82
C THR A 53 1.15 -3.80 9.66
N ASN A 54 0.62 -3.89 8.44
CA ASN A 54 1.26 -3.34 7.26
C ASN A 54 0.98 -1.83 7.12
N THR A 55 2.02 -1.09 6.79
CA THR A 55 2.04 0.36 6.57
C THR A 55 1.89 0.72 5.08
N ASP A 56 2.04 -0.28 4.19
CA ASP A 56 1.81 -0.12 2.76
C ASP A 56 0.33 0.00 2.41
N ASP A 57 0.06 0.62 1.26
CA ASP A 57 -1.26 0.56 0.66
C ASP A 57 -1.59 -0.89 0.31
N ALA A 58 -2.83 -1.32 0.58
CA ALA A 58 -3.33 -2.56 0.04
C ALA A 58 -3.18 -2.54 -1.48
N GLU A 59 -2.80 -3.67 -2.08
CA GLU A 59 -2.76 -3.80 -3.53
C GLU A 59 -4.11 -3.35 -4.10
N ARG A 60 -4.10 -2.27 -4.88
CA ARG A 60 -5.26 -1.88 -5.66
C ARG A 60 -5.39 -2.90 -6.79
N SER A 61 -6.25 -3.90 -6.61
CA SER A 61 -6.69 -4.79 -7.68
C SER A 61 -7.50 -3.98 -8.69
N GLY A 62 -6.83 -3.24 -9.59
CA GLY A 62 -7.49 -2.21 -10.38
C GLY A 62 -6.82 -1.81 -11.69
N CYS A 63 -5.85 -2.56 -12.19
CA CYS A 63 -5.45 -2.42 -13.60
C CYS A 63 -5.02 -3.77 -14.17
N PRO A 64 -5.85 -4.45 -14.97
CA PRO A 64 -5.33 -5.45 -15.88
C PRO A 64 -4.39 -4.74 -16.85
N LYS A 65 -3.10 -5.07 -16.81
CA LYS A 65 -2.16 -4.68 -17.86
C LYS A 65 -2.64 -5.36 -19.14
N SER A 66 -3.38 -4.62 -19.96
CA SER A 66 -3.84 -5.08 -21.27
C SER A 66 -2.65 -5.51 -22.11
N ALA A 67 -2.65 -6.80 -22.46
CA ALA A 67 -2.13 -7.40 -23.68
C ALA A 67 -0.69 -7.03 -24.12
N VAL A 68 0.27 -7.88 -23.77
CA VAL A 68 1.21 -8.37 -24.77
C VAL A 68 0.91 -9.86 -24.94
N VAL A 69 0.17 -10.17 -26.00
CA VAL A 69 0.06 -11.52 -26.52
C VAL A 69 1.22 -11.67 -27.51
N PRO A 70 2.22 -12.52 -27.28
CA PRO A 70 2.85 -13.23 -28.37
C PRO A 70 2.08 -14.53 -28.51
N GLU A 71 1.13 -14.52 -29.45
CA GLU A 71 0.45 -15.72 -29.92
C GLU A 71 1.51 -16.73 -30.35
N ASN A 72 1.60 -17.78 -29.55
CA ASN A 72 2.39 -18.96 -29.80
C ASN A 72 1.69 -19.82 -30.87
N ILE A 73 2.48 -20.65 -31.56
CA ILE A 73 2.09 -21.84 -32.32
C ILE A 73 1.84 -21.63 -33.82
N LYS A 74 2.90 -21.79 -34.62
CA LYS A 74 2.86 -22.71 -35.80
C LYS A 74 4.21 -23.39 -35.97
N ASN A 75 4.30 -24.62 -35.48
CA ASN A 75 5.25 -25.63 -35.97
C ASN A 75 4.44 -26.85 -36.42
N PRO A 76 4.23 -27.07 -37.73
CA PRO A 76 3.89 -28.39 -38.22
C PRO A 76 5.19 -29.14 -38.58
N GLN A 77 5.38 -30.24 -37.86
CA GLN A 77 6.30 -31.33 -38.14
C GLN A 77 6.24 -31.75 -39.62
N ASN A 78 7.36 -32.20 -40.20
CA ASN A 78 7.51 -33.60 -40.58
C ASN A 78 8.89 -33.85 -41.23
N SER A 79 9.84 -34.29 -40.42
CA SER A 79 11.01 -35.03 -40.86
C SER A 79 10.66 -36.52 -40.82
N PHE A 80 10.40 -37.13 -41.98
CA PHE A 80 10.64 -38.56 -42.15
C PHE A 80 10.95 -38.86 -43.63
N GLU A 81 12.17 -39.30 -43.87
CA GLU A 81 12.65 -39.76 -45.16
C GLU A 81 12.03 -41.13 -45.54
N ARG A 82 11.68 -41.24 -46.84
CA ARG A 82 11.96 -42.36 -47.76
C ARG A 82 11.23 -43.71 -47.56
N PRO A 83 11.18 -44.60 -48.59
CA PRO A 83 12.13 -44.86 -49.71
C PRO A 83 11.95 -44.01 -50.96
#